data_AF-A0A060C4R2-F1
#
_entry.id   AF-A0A060C4R2-F1
#
_cell.length_a   1.000
_cell.length_b   1.000
_cell.length_c   1.000
_cell.angle_alpha   90.00
_cell.angle_beta   90.00
_cell.angle_gamma   90.00
#
_symmetry.space_group_name_H-M   'P 1'
#
loop_
_entity.id
_entity.type
_entity.pdbx_description
1 polymer ?
#
loop_
_entity_poly.entity_id
_entity_poly.type
_entity_poly.pdbx_seq_one_letter_code
_entity_poly.pdbx_strand_id
1 'polypeptide(L)'
;MDISICICTFRRQAMLHRLLEHLAGHDFGQLDGEFVIIDNDPDASGLPVVEQWRARLPFPVVTGQVAEPNIALARNAALAVAKGRFLLIIDDDEWPEPGWA
;
A
#
# COMPACT_ATOMS: atom_id res chain seq x y z
N MET A 1 -5.12 -13.23 8.50
CA MET A 1 -5.18 -11.98 7.73
C MET A 1 -6.61 -11.53 7.63
N ASP A 2 -6.96 -10.65 8.55
CA ASP A 2 -8.23 -9.94 8.59
C ASP A 2 -8.32 -8.93 7.45
N ILE A 3 -7.24 -8.19 7.19
CA ILE A 3 -7.24 -7.07 6.25
C ILE A 3 -6.09 -7.13 5.22
N SER A 4 -6.34 -6.66 3.99
CA SER A 4 -5.30 -6.26 3.04
C SER A 4 -5.45 -4.79 2.73
N ILE A 5 -4.40 -4.01 3.02
CA ILE A 5 -4.35 -2.57 2.78
C ILE A 5 -3.70 -2.36 1.42
N CYS A 6 -4.51 -2.04 0.42
CA CYS A 6 -4.13 -1.90 -0.98
C CYS A 6 -3.81 -0.44 -1.30
N ILE A 7 -2.59 -0.18 -1.78
CA ILE A 7 -2.07 1.15 -2.11
C ILE A 7 -1.59 1.10 -3.56
N CYS A 8 -2.00 2.08 -4.37
CA CYS A 8 -1.48 2.26 -5.72
C CYS A 8 -0.74 3.60 -5.79
N THR A 9 0.42 3.63 -6.43
CA THR A 9 1.21 4.86 -6.58
C THR A 9 1.60 5.11 -8.03
N PHE A 10 1.81 6.38 -8.41
CA PHE A 10 2.33 6.77 -9.71
C PHE A 10 3.16 8.06 -9.59
N ARG A 11 4.50 7.94 -9.57
CA ARG A 11 5.43 9.09 -9.54
C ARG A 11 5.19 10.08 -8.38
N ARG A 12 4.84 9.55 -7.21
CA ARG A 12 4.50 10.31 -6.01
C ARG A 12 5.28 9.83 -4.78
N GLN A 13 6.57 9.57 -4.97
CA GLN A 13 7.48 9.03 -3.95
C GLN A 13 7.40 9.76 -2.60
N ALA A 14 7.28 11.09 -2.62
CA ALA A 14 7.16 11.90 -1.40
C ALA A 14 5.82 11.71 -0.68
N MET A 15 4.71 11.53 -1.40
CA MET A 15 3.40 11.27 -0.79
C MET A 15 3.34 9.83 -0.27
N LEU A 16 3.78 8.85 -1.08
CA LEU A 16 3.91 7.47 -0.66
C LEU A 16 4.77 7.33 0.61
N HIS A 17 5.90 8.03 0.67
CA HIS A 17 6.75 8.05 1.87
C HIS A 17 5.97 8.51 3.11
N ARG A 18 5.17 9.59 2.99
CA ARG A 18 4.35 10.11 4.08
C ARG A 18 3.23 9.14 4.47
N LEU A 19 2.52 8.55 3.51
CA LEU A 19 1.50 7.55 3.81
C LEU A 19 2.11 6.37 4.58
N LEU A 20 3.24 5.84 4.12
CA LEU A 20 3.92 4.71 4.78
C LEU A 20 4.44 5.09 6.17
N GLU A 21 4.86 6.33 6.39
CA GLU A 21 5.20 6.85 7.71
C GLU A 21 4.00 6.83 8.66
N HIS A 22 2.85 7.30 8.20
CA HIS A 22 1.62 7.26 9.00
C HIS A 22 1.17 5.83 9.28
N LEU A 23 1.18 4.94 8.27
CA LEU A 23 0.81 3.53 8.43
C LEU A 23 1.76 2.76 9.34
N ALA A 24 3.06 3.10 9.35
CA ALA A 24 4.03 2.48 10.25
C ALA A 24 3.77 2.84 11.72
N GLY A 25 3.21 4.03 11.99
CA GLY A 25 2.82 4.48 13.32
C GLY A 25 1.36 4.23 13.69
N HIS A 26 0.59 3.63 12.78
CA HIS A 26 -0.86 3.46 12.96
C HIS A 26 -1.20 2.28 13.87
N ASP A 27 -2.18 2.47 14.75
CA ASP A 27 -2.69 1.42 15.63
C ASP A 27 -3.81 0.64 14.92
N PHE A 28 -3.49 -0.58 14.49
CA PHE A 28 -4.45 -1.53 13.90
C PHE A 28 -5.15 -2.41 14.95
N GLY A 29 -4.97 -2.13 16.24
CA GLY A 29 -5.56 -2.90 17.33
C GLY A 29 -5.10 -4.36 17.33
N GLN A 30 -6.06 -5.29 17.29
CA GLN A 30 -5.80 -6.74 17.28
C GLN A 30 -5.82 -7.35 15.88
N LEU A 31 -6.01 -6.54 14.82
CA LEU A 31 -6.09 -7.05 13.45
C LEU A 31 -4.73 -7.52 12.96
N ASP A 32 -4.70 -8.65 12.25
CA ASP A 32 -3.57 -9.04 11.43
C ASP A 32 -3.81 -8.67 9.95
N GLY A 33 -2.74 -8.33 9.23
CA GLY A 33 -2.89 -7.81 7.88
C GLY A 33 -1.68 -7.99 6.98
N GLU A 34 -1.80 -7.41 5.79
CA GLU A 34 -0.72 -7.19 4.83
C GLU A 34 -0.92 -5.85 4.12
N PHE A 35 0.17 -5.28 3.63
CA PHE A 35 0.15 -4.16 2.68
C PHE A 35 0.35 -4.70 1.27
N VAL A 36 -0.53 -4.35 0.34
CA VAL A 36 -0.38 -4.67 -1.08
C VAL A 36 -0.14 -3.37 -1.83
N ILE A 37 1.10 -3.16 -2.27
CA ILE A 37 1.52 -1.89 -2.89
C ILE A 37 1.86 -2.12 -4.36
N ILE A 38 1.08 -1.51 -5.24
CA ILE A 38 1.26 -1.59 -6.69
C ILE A 38 1.80 -0.26 -7.22
N ASP A 39 2.95 -0.32 -7.85
CA ASP A 39 3.52 0.82 -8.57
C ASP A 39 3.00 0.84 -10.00
N ASN A 40 2.24 1.86 -10.36
CA ASN A 40 1.70 2.02 -11.69
C ASN A 40 2.64 2.81 -12.62
N ASP A 41 3.82 3.20 -12.14
CA ASP A 41 4.84 3.86 -12.95
C ASP A 41 5.58 2.82 -13.82
N PRO A 42 5.72 3.04 -15.14
CA PRO A 42 6.58 2.21 -16.00
C PRO A 42 8.01 2.02 -15.48
N ASP A 43 8.54 3.00 -14.74
CA ASP A 43 9.88 2.98 -14.17
C ASP A 43 9.93 2.43 -12.74
N ALA A 44 8.78 2.02 -12.19
CA ALA A 44 8.62 1.50 -10.82
C ALA A 44 9.23 2.43 -9.75
N SER A 45 9.07 3.74 -9.91
CA SER A 45 9.78 4.73 -9.10
C SER A 45 9.36 4.82 -7.63
N GLY A 46 8.21 4.25 -7.27
CA GLY A 46 7.71 4.09 -5.90
C GLY A 46 8.25 2.86 -5.17
N LEU A 47 8.62 1.77 -5.88
CA LEU A 47 9.13 0.56 -5.22
C LEU A 47 10.37 0.78 -4.33
N PRO A 48 11.36 1.63 -4.70
CA PRO A 48 12.47 1.98 -3.80
C PRO A 48 12.03 2.62 -2.50
N VAL A 49 10.92 3.38 -2.50
CA VAL A 49 10.35 3.97 -1.27
C VAL A 49 9.76 2.87 -0.40
N VAL A 50 9.02 1.93 -1.00
CA VAL A 50 8.43 0.79 -0.27
C VAL A 50 9.52 -0.02 0.43
N GLU A 51 10.64 -0.28 -0.24
CA GLU A 51 11.72 -1.08 0.33
C GLU A 51 12.36 -0.43 1.58
N GLN A 52 12.43 0.90 1.63
CA GLN A 52 12.90 1.64 2.81
C GLN A 52 11.98 1.47 4.03
N TRP A 53 10.71 1.17 3.81
CA TRP A 53 9.68 1.05 4.84
C TRP A 53 9.29 -0.39 5.17
N ARG A 54 9.65 -1.36 4.32
CA ARG A 54 9.24 -2.78 4.44
C ARG A 54 9.48 -3.36 5.85
N ALA A 55 10.60 -3.05 6.47
CA ALA A 55 10.94 -3.55 7.81
C ALA A 55 10.33 -2.72 8.97
N ARG A 56 9.75 -1.55 8.69
CA ARG A 56 9.18 -0.62 9.66
C ARG A 56 7.65 -0.72 9.74
N LEU A 57 7.02 -1.30 8.72
CA LEU A 57 5.58 -1.50 8.69
C LEU A 57 5.16 -2.65 9.62
N PRO A 58 3.99 -2.55 10.28
CA PRO A 58 3.54 -3.55 11.24
C PRO A 58 3.12 -4.88 10.60
N PHE A 59 2.94 -4.91 9.28
CA PHE A 59 2.48 -6.06 8.52
C PHE A 59 3.42 -6.38 7.34
N PRO A 60 3.42 -7.63 6.85
CA PRO A 60 4.13 -7.99 5.62
C PRO A 60 3.70 -7.14 4.43
N VAL A 61 4.64 -6.87 3.51
CA VAL A 61 4.39 -6.08 2.30
C VAL A 61 4.52 -6.94 1.06
N VAL A 62 3.49 -6.96 0.23
CA VAL A 62 3.49 -7.51 -1.12
C VAL A 62 3.61 -6.34 -2.09
N THR A 63 4.57 -6.41 -3.00
CA THR A 63 4.81 -5.37 -4.01
C THR A 63 4.57 -5.91 -5.40
N GLY A 64 4.05 -5.07 -6.29
CA GLY A 64 3.91 -5.36 -7.71
C GLY A 64 4.07 -4.11 -8.56
N GLN A 65 4.17 -4.29 -9.87
CA GLN A 65 4.23 -3.21 -10.84
C GLN A 65 3.20 -3.45 -11.94
N VAL A 66 2.54 -2.36 -12.37
CA VAL A 66 1.76 -2.32 -13.60
C VAL A 66 2.34 -1.20 -14.47
N ALA A 67 3.10 -1.55 -15.49
CA ALA A 67 3.80 -0.57 -16.32
C ALA A 67 2.87 0.25 -17.23
N GLU A 68 1.64 -0.21 -17.49
CA GLU A 68 0.63 0.55 -18.24
C GLU A 68 -0.07 1.55 -17.32
N PRO A 69 0.10 2.88 -17.48
CA PRO A 69 -0.50 3.87 -16.59
C PRO A 69 -2.02 3.83 -16.65
N ASN A 70 -2.64 3.26 -15.62
CA ASN A 70 -4.08 3.08 -15.50
C ASN A 70 -4.41 2.63 -14.07
N ILE A 71 -5.04 3.51 -13.28
CA ILE A 71 -5.37 3.24 -11.89
C ILE A 71 -6.27 2.00 -11.71
N ALA A 72 -7.14 1.70 -12.68
CA ALA A 72 -7.99 0.52 -12.61
C ALA A 72 -7.17 -0.77 -12.78
N LEU A 73 -6.16 -0.78 -13.66
CA LEU A 73 -5.25 -1.92 -13.80
C LEU A 73 -4.40 -2.11 -12.54
N ALA A 74 -3.89 -1.03 -11.95
CA ALA A 74 -3.13 -1.09 -10.70
C ALA A 74 -3.98 -1.63 -9.54
N ARG A 75 -5.21 -1.13 -9.36
CA ARG A 75 -6.14 -1.63 -8.33
C ARG A 75 -6.51 -3.09 -8.57
N ASN A 76 -6.82 -3.49 -9.80
CA ASN A 76 -7.11 -4.89 -10.12
C ASN A 76 -5.92 -5.80 -9.80
N ALA A 77 -4.69 -5.37 -10.08
CA ALA A 77 -3.49 -6.12 -9.73
C ALA A 77 -3.33 -6.27 -8.21
N ALA A 78 -3.60 -5.21 -7.43
CA ALA A 78 -3.57 -5.26 -5.97
C ALA A 78 -4.60 -6.27 -5.43
N LEU A 79 -5.85 -6.15 -5.89
CA LEU A 79 -6.95 -7.00 -5.46
C LEU A 79 -6.75 -8.47 -5.83
N ALA A 80 -6.08 -8.76 -6.95
CA ALA A 80 -5.83 -10.12 -7.40
C ALA A 80 -4.83 -10.89 -6.51
N VAL A 81 -3.96 -10.19 -5.77
CA VAL A 81 -2.94 -10.80 -4.91
C VAL A 81 -3.23 -10.66 -3.41
N ALA A 82 -4.16 -9.77 -3.04
CA ALA A 82 -4.64 -9.58 -1.68
C ALA A 82 -5.30 -10.86 -1.11
N LYS A 83 -5.04 -11.15 0.16
CA LYS A 83 -5.45 -12.37 0.87
C LYS A 83 -6.30 -12.11 2.10
N GLY A 84 -6.44 -10.86 2.51
CA GLY A 84 -7.24 -10.44 3.66
C GLY A 84 -8.72 -10.71 3.44
N ARG A 85 -9.43 -10.99 4.53
CA ARG A 85 -10.90 -11.14 4.51
C ARG A 85 -11.59 -9.85 4.07
N PHE A 86 -11.04 -8.70 4.46
CA PHE A 86 -11.48 -7.37 4.05
C PHE A 86 -10.39 -6.65 3.26
N LEU A 87 -10.83 -5.83 2.30
CA LEU A 87 -9.98 -5.01 1.45
C LEU A 87 -10.15 -3.55 1.86
N LEU A 88 -9.05 -2.91 2.25
CA LEU A 88 -9.01 -1.47 2.49
C LEU A 88 -8.18 -0.87 1.36
N ILE A 89 -8.73 0.10 0.66
CA ILE A 89 -8.00 0.83 -0.40
C ILE A 89 -7.78 2.24 0.13
N ILE A 90 -6.54 2.70 0.08
CA ILE A 90 -6.14 4.05 0.46
C ILE A 90 -5.21 4.61 -0.61
N ASP A 91 -5.47 5.85 -1.03
CA ASP A 91 -4.65 6.50 -2.05
C ASP A 91 -3.32 7.01 -1.44
N ASP A 92 -2.27 7.13 -2.27
CA ASP A 92 -0.92 7.45 -1.81
C ASP A 92 -0.73 8.87 -1.26
N ASP A 93 -1.76 9.71 -1.40
CA ASP A 93 -1.90 11.08 -0.91
C ASP A 93 -2.94 11.24 0.20
N GLU A 94 -3.36 10.14 0.84
CA GLU A 94 -4.24 10.13 2.01
C GLU A 94 -3.48 9.76 3.30
N TRP A 95 -4.11 10.00 4.45
CA TRP A 95 -3.54 9.68 5.78
C TRP A 95 -4.61 9.04 6.66
N PRO A 96 -4.35 7.86 7.25
CA PRO A 96 -5.31 7.21 8.13
C PRO A 96 -5.51 8.04 9.41
N GLU A 97 -6.78 8.30 9.75
CA GLU A 97 -7.15 8.88 11.05
C GLU A 97 -7.12 7.81 12.15
N PRO A 98 -6.99 8.18 13.43
CA PRO A 98 -7.09 7.23 14.54
C PRO A 98 -8.38 6.39 14.47
N GLY A 99 -8.26 5.07 14.61
CA GLY A 99 -9.39 4.13 14.51
C GLY A 99 -9.80 3.76 13.09
N TRP A 100 -9.04 4.19 12.07
CA TRP A 100 -9.15 3.63 10.72
C TRP A 100 -8.64 2.17 10.72
N ALA A 101 -9.40 1.26 10.08
CA ALA A 101 -9.24 -0.20 10.06
C ALA A 101 -9.86 -0.98 11.24
#